data_AF-A0A7W8PCJ7-F1
#
_entry.id   AF-A0A7W8PCJ7-F1
#
_cell.length_a   1.000
_cell.length_b   1.000
_cell.length_c   1.000
_cell.angle_alpha   90.00
_cell.angle_beta   90.00
_cell.angle_gamma   90.00
#
_symmetry.space_group_name_H-M   'P 1'
#
loop_
_entity.id
_entity.type
_entity.pdbx_description
1 polymer ?
#
loop_
_entity_poly.entity_id
_entity_poly.type
_entity_poly.pdbx_seq_one_letter_code
_entity_poly.pdbx_strand_id
1 'polypeptide(L)'
;MEQSQRTAWGAYLQTCLLQNLPFTMMANTTLNEKFGVQAGVAPSPGILPSQRYYCIGNGGAGVTAGADNVALSQPLQHQATDAALFNHLPFIMRPVNADLATSQMAQYALRQVITWNSVPYACYFLRRIDFTGVGVELNMVTVAGGVSTITPYVPDASNLNPQPSTPANGSINILSGDFITAAAIVKLFFNAQDVTELLNCANIIYGDPRYAVVNEIGLVSGVDKVVNVPVSGGSFNVNEVICAQICSFFNTYQAMNYQNGGVNINLSVGATEPLFVLQNTGAQSGTSTG
;
A
#
# COMPACT_ATOMS: atom_id res chain seq x y z
N MET A 1 -2.18 -0.69 15.55
CA MET A 1 -1.23 -1.15 14.51
C MET A 1 -2.02 -1.27 13.23
N GLU A 2 -1.68 -0.48 12.21
CA GLU A 2 -2.34 -0.54 10.91
C GLU A 2 -2.17 -1.96 10.35
N GLN A 3 -3.27 -2.65 10.03
CA GLN A 3 -3.19 -4.01 9.49
C GLN A 3 -2.75 -3.91 8.02
N SER A 4 -1.46 -4.12 7.78
CA SER A 4 -0.89 -4.24 6.45
C SER A 4 -0.68 -5.72 6.11
N GLN A 5 -1.13 -6.16 4.93
CA GLN A 5 -0.87 -7.49 4.40
C GLN A 5 0.05 -7.39 3.18
N ARG A 6 1.24 -8.00 3.23
CA ARG A 6 2.14 -8.08 2.06
C ARG A 6 1.70 -9.21 1.13
N THR A 7 1.92 -9.01 -0.16
CA THR A 7 1.65 -10.02 -1.18
C THR A 7 2.89 -10.83 -1.52
N ALA A 8 2.69 -12.05 -2.01
CA ALA A 8 3.74 -12.88 -2.58
C ALA A 8 4.40 -12.19 -3.78
N TRP A 9 3.64 -11.37 -4.52
CA TRP A 9 4.12 -10.60 -5.68
C TRP A 9 5.09 -9.51 -5.26
N GLY A 10 4.78 -8.77 -4.19
CA GLY A 10 5.69 -7.79 -3.59
C GLY A 10 6.96 -8.44 -3.07
N ALA A 11 6.85 -9.59 -2.38
CA ALA A 11 8.00 -10.33 -1.89
C ALA A 11 8.88 -10.89 -3.03
N TYR A 12 8.27 -11.39 -4.11
CA TYR A 12 8.97 -11.83 -5.31
C TYR A 12 9.75 -10.68 -5.97
N LEU A 13 9.10 -9.52 -6.15
CA LEU A 13 9.74 -8.33 -6.72
C LEU A 13 10.91 -7.85 -5.83
N GLN A 14 10.71 -7.79 -4.52
CA GLN A 14 11.76 -7.42 -3.57
C GLN A 14 12.95 -8.39 -3.64
N THR A 15 12.68 -9.69 -3.76
CA THR A 15 13.72 -10.72 -3.92
C THR A 15 14.50 -10.51 -5.21
N CYS A 16 13.80 -10.25 -6.33
CA CYS A 16 14.45 -9.96 -7.61
C CYS A 16 15.35 -8.73 -7.51
N LEU A 17 14.88 -7.67 -6.85
CA LEU A 17 15.62 -6.43 -6.67
C LEU A 17 16.86 -6.60 -5.79
N LEU A 18 16.73 -7.27 -4.63
CA LEU A 18 17.84 -7.47 -3.70
C LEU A 18 18.91 -8.43 -4.22
N GLN A 19 18.52 -9.46 -4.97
CA GLN A 19 19.44 -10.45 -5.53
C GLN A 19 19.92 -10.09 -6.95
N ASN A 20 19.45 -8.96 -7.50
CA ASN A 20 19.70 -8.56 -8.89
C ASN A 20 19.35 -9.67 -9.90
N LEU A 21 18.20 -10.31 -9.70
CA LEU A 21 17.68 -11.37 -10.57
C LEU A 21 16.69 -10.80 -11.60
N PRO A 22 16.57 -11.43 -12.78
CA PRO A 22 15.59 -11.02 -13.77
C PRO A 22 14.17 -11.20 -13.23
N PHE A 23 13.33 -10.18 -13.43
CA PHE A 23 11.91 -10.24 -13.11
C PHE A 23 11.10 -10.78 -14.29
N THR A 24 10.19 -11.70 -14.00
CA THR A 24 9.24 -12.25 -14.96
C THR A 24 7.82 -11.99 -14.47
N MET A 25 7.02 -11.31 -15.28
CA MET A 25 5.60 -11.10 -15.00
C MET A 25 4.85 -12.44 -15.03
N MET A 26 4.10 -12.74 -13.97
CA MET A 26 3.29 -13.95 -13.86
C MET A 26 1.84 -13.67 -14.27
N ALA A 27 1.18 -14.64 -14.90
CA ALA A 27 -0.22 -14.52 -15.27
C ALA A 27 -1.14 -14.43 -14.03
N ASN A 28 -2.25 -13.70 -14.15
CA ASN A 28 -3.25 -13.46 -13.10
C ASN A 28 -2.70 -12.76 -11.85
N THR A 29 -1.64 -11.96 -12.00
CA THR A 29 -1.05 -11.21 -10.89
C THR A 29 -1.13 -9.71 -11.09
N THR A 30 -1.63 -9.25 -12.24
CA THR A 30 -1.64 -7.83 -12.59
C THR A 30 -3.05 -7.24 -12.61
N LEU A 31 -3.16 -5.98 -12.19
CA LEU A 31 -4.37 -5.20 -12.38
C LEU A 31 -4.62 -4.93 -13.88
N ASN A 32 -3.57 -4.90 -14.71
CA ASN A 32 -3.70 -4.83 -16.17
C ASN A 32 -4.57 -5.95 -16.73
N GLU A 33 -4.39 -7.19 -16.28
CA GLU A 33 -5.24 -8.33 -16.65
C GLU A 33 -6.67 -8.14 -16.14
N LYS A 34 -6.84 -7.73 -14.88
CA LYS A 34 -8.16 -7.52 -14.26
C LYS A 34 -9.01 -6.48 -15.02
N PHE A 35 -8.41 -5.36 -15.42
CA PHE A 35 -9.11 -4.27 -16.08
C PHE A 35 -9.00 -4.30 -17.61
N GLY A 36 -8.30 -5.29 -18.17
CA GLY A 36 -8.12 -5.41 -19.63
C GLY A 36 -7.32 -4.24 -20.25
N VAL A 37 -6.52 -3.53 -19.46
CA VAL A 37 -5.73 -2.38 -19.91
C VAL A 37 -4.29 -2.83 -20.07
N GLN A 38 -3.77 -2.87 -21.30
CA GLN A 38 -2.42 -3.40 -21.59
C GLN A 38 -2.19 -4.80 -20.98
N ALA A 39 -3.24 -5.64 -20.98
CA ALA A 39 -3.18 -6.98 -20.43
C ALA A 39 -2.11 -7.84 -21.15
N GLY A 40 -1.31 -8.58 -20.39
CA GLY A 40 -0.23 -9.42 -20.92
C GLY A 40 1.01 -8.66 -21.41
N VAL A 41 1.05 -7.33 -21.32
CA VAL A 41 2.23 -6.55 -21.71
C VAL A 41 3.25 -6.55 -20.58
N ALA A 42 4.32 -7.34 -20.75
CA ALA A 42 5.43 -7.40 -19.82
C ALA A 42 6.42 -6.22 -20.00
N PRO A 43 7.18 -5.85 -18.94
CA PRO A 43 8.33 -4.94 -19.07
C PRO A 43 9.40 -5.52 -20.01
N SER A 44 10.23 -4.64 -20.57
CA SER A 44 11.40 -5.10 -21.34
C SER A 44 12.38 -5.86 -20.46
N PRO A 45 13.15 -6.83 -21.00
CA PRO A 45 14.16 -7.56 -20.23
C PRO A 45 15.10 -6.62 -19.47
N GLY A 46 15.32 -6.89 -18.19
CA GLY A 46 16.17 -6.06 -17.31
C GLY A 46 15.47 -4.85 -16.68
N ILE A 47 14.20 -4.57 -17.02
CA ILE A 47 13.41 -3.53 -16.36
C ILE A 47 12.63 -4.13 -15.19
N LEU A 48 12.94 -3.67 -13.97
CA LEU A 48 12.21 -4.01 -12.76
C LEU A 48 11.04 -3.03 -12.54
N PRO A 49 9.83 -3.53 -12.22
CA PRO A 49 8.74 -2.69 -11.72
C PRO A 49 9.15 -1.95 -10.45
N SER A 50 8.58 -0.77 -10.25
CA SER A 50 8.80 0.03 -9.03
C SER A 50 7.47 0.39 -8.39
N GLN A 51 7.41 0.34 -7.06
CA GLN A 51 6.22 0.73 -6.28
C GLN A 51 6.01 2.24 -6.41
N ARG A 52 5.10 2.65 -7.29
CA ARG A 52 4.88 4.07 -7.63
C ARG A 52 3.41 4.46 -7.76
N TYR A 53 2.51 3.52 -7.55
CA TYR A 53 1.09 3.73 -7.73
C TYR A 53 0.34 3.20 -6.51
N TYR A 54 -0.91 3.62 -6.37
CA TYR A 54 -1.82 3.03 -5.42
C TYR A 54 -3.24 2.97 -5.99
N CYS A 55 -3.99 1.97 -5.57
CA CYS A 55 -5.43 1.82 -5.82
C CYS A 55 -6.21 1.92 -4.52
N ILE A 56 -7.48 2.24 -4.64
CA ILE A 56 -8.43 2.32 -3.52
C ILE A 56 -9.65 1.44 -3.76
N GLY A 57 -10.30 1.05 -2.67
CA GLY A 57 -11.48 0.21 -2.68
C GLY A 57 -12.42 0.46 -1.51
N ASN A 58 -13.65 -0.01 -1.67
CA ASN A 58 -14.68 0.00 -0.63
C ASN A 58 -15.17 -1.41 -0.23
N GLY A 59 -14.46 -2.47 -0.66
CA GLY A 59 -14.80 -3.86 -0.37
C GLY A 59 -14.13 -4.44 0.88
N GLY A 60 -13.18 -3.72 1.49
CA GLY A 60 -12.36 -4.19 2.61
C GLY A 60 -13.02 -4.21 3.98
N ALA A 61 -14.32 -3.93 4.09
CA ALA A 61 -15.04 -3.91 5.37
C ALA A 61 -16.28 -4.80 5.34
N GLY A 62 -16.37 -5.71 6.31
CA GLY A 62 -17.58 -6.44 6.66
C GLY A 62 -18.42 -5.66 7.67
N VAL A 63 -19.72 -5.90 7.66
CA VAL A 63 -20.65 -5.34 8.65
C VAL A 63 -21.30 -6.48 9.42
N THR A 64 -21.21 -6.40 10.74
CA THR A 64 -21.88 -7.32 11.66
C THR A 64 -22.87 -6.54 12.53
N ALA A 65 -24.02 -7.14 12.83
CA ALA A 65 -24.98 -6.55 13.75
C ALA A 65 -24.40 -6.50 15.17
N GLY A 66 -24.20 -5.29 15.70
CA GLY A 66 -23.87 -5.07 17.10
C GLY A 66 -25.14 -4.91 17.96
N ALA A 67 -24.94 -4.65 19.25
CA ALA A 67 -26.03 -4.31 20.16
C ALA A 67 -26.71 -3.00 19.74
N ASP A 68 -27.98 -2.83 20.12
CA ASP A 68 -28.74 -1.58 19.94
C ASP A 68 -28.84 -1.06 18.49
N ASN A 69 -28.87 -1.97 17.50
CA ASN A 69 -28.84 -1.64 16.07
C ASN A 69 -27.59 -0.85 15.62
N VAL A 70 -26.50 -0.90 16.39
CA VAL A 70 -25.22 -0.31 16.00
C VAL A 70 -24.48 -1.32 15.11
N ALA A 71 -24.23 -0.94 13.86
CA ALA A 71 -23.42 -1.73 12.95
C ALA A 71 -21.94 -1.69 13.38
N LEU A 72 -21.32 -2.86 13.53
CA LEU A 72 -19.89 -2.98 13.75
C LEU A 72 -19.21 -3.21 12.41
N SER A 73 -18.26 -2.34 12.07
CA SER A 73 -17.39 -2.53 10.91
C SER A 73 -16.17 -3.35 11.31
N GLN A 74 -15.90 -4.42 10.57
CA GLN A 74 -14.73 -5.26 10.76
C GLN A 74 -13.91 -5.29 9.46
N PRO A 75 -12.59 -5.08 9.50
CA PRO A 75 -11.76 -5.21 8.31
C PRO A 75 -11.78 -6.67 7.81
N LEU A 76 -11.98 -6.84 6.51
CA LEU A 76 -11.77 -8.12 5.84
C LEU A 76 -10.28 -8.26 5.51
N GLN A 77 -9.75 -9.47 5.69
CA GLN A 77 -8.32 -9.71 5.54
C GLN A 77 -8.01 -10.34 4.19
N HIS A 78 -7.09 -9.71 3.46
CA HIS A 78 -6.51 -10.27 2.25
C HIS A 78 -5.62 -11.48 2.54
N GLN A 79 -5.56 -12.40 1.59
CA GLN A 79 -4.52 -13.41 1.54
C GLN A 79 -3.25 -12.84 0.89
N ALA A 80 -2.09 -13.39 1.23
CA ALA A 80 -0.83 -13.00 0.60
C ALA A 80 -0.80 -13.30 -0.91
N THR A 81 -1.68 -14.18 -1.40
CA THR A 81 -1.83 -14.55 -2.80
C THR A 81 -2.87 -13.72 -3.55
N ASP A 82 -3.57 -12.80 -2.89
CA ASP A 82 -4.50 -11.91 -3.59
C ASP A 82 -3.73 -10.94 -4.50
N ALA A 83 -4.29 -10.68 -5.68
CA ALA A 83 -3.70 -9.79 -6.69
C ALA A 83 -4.53 -8.52 -6.95
N ALA A 84 -5.67 -8.38 -6.27
CA ALA A 84 -6.63 -7.30 -6.46
C ALA A 84 -7.35 -6.98 -5.13
N LEU A 85 -7.90 -5.76 -5.04
CA LEU A 85 -8.79 -5.36 -3.95
C LEU A 85 -10.12 -6.11 -4.04
N PHE A 86 -10.83 -6.29 -2.92
CA PHE A 86 -12.14 -6.95 -2.92
C PHE A 86 -13.15 -6.20 -3.79
N ASN A 87 -13.13 -4.87 -3.74
CA ASN A 87 -13.84 -4.04 -4.71
C ASN A 87 -13.08 -2.74 -4.99
N HIS A 88 -12.67 -2.54 -6.24
CA HIS A 88 -11.94 -1.34 -6.64
C HIS A 88 -12.89 -0.16 -6.85
N LEU A 89 -12.44 1.02 -6.41
CA LEU A 89 -13.03 2.30 -6.78
C LEU A 89 -12.09 3.05 -7.73
N PRO A 90 -12.61 3.70 -8.78
CA PRO A 90 -11.84 4.67 -9.53
C PRO A 90 -11.62 5.92 -8.69
N PHE A 91 -10.48 6.58 -8.87
CA PHE A 91 -10.23 7.89 -8.26
C PHE A 91 -11.04 9.00 -8.93
N ILE A 92 -11.26 8.85 -10.24
CA ILE A 92 -11.93 9.83 -11.08
C ILE A 92 -12.57 9.14 -12.28
N MET A 93 -13.74 9.64 -12.67
CA MET A 93 -14.50 9.20 -13.83
C MET A 93 -14.90 10.41 -14.67
N ARG A 94 -14.75 10.30 -15.99
CA ARG A 94 -15.19 11.34 -16.94
C ARG A 94 -15.87 10.72 -18.15
N PRO A 95 -16.96 11.30 -18.68
CA PRO A 95 -17.47 10.89 -19.99
C PRO A 95 -16.35 10.90 -21.03
N VAL A 96 -16.29 9.90 -21.91
CA VAL A 96 -15.18 9.76 -22.87
C VAL A 96 -15.04 10.98 -23.80
N ASN A 97 -16.13 11.69 -24.08
CA ASN A 97 -16.13 12.91 -24.89
C ASN A 97 -15.67 14.18 -24.14
N ALA A 98 -15.48 14.09 -22.82
CA ALA A 98 -15.06 15.16 -21.94
C ALA A 98 -14.05 14.63 -20.91
N ASP A 99 -13.10 13.83 -21.38
CA ASP A 99 -12.04 13.24 -20.56
C ASP A 99 -11.07 14.32 -20.04
N LEU A 100 -10.21 13.92 -19.11
CA LEU A 100 -9.20 14.77 -18.50
C LEU A 100 -8.23 15.35 -19.53
N ALA A 101 -7.70 16.54 -19.23
CA ALA A 101 -6.57 17.06 -19.99
C ALA A 101 -5.32 16.17 -19.78
N THR A 102 -4.42 16.13 -20.75
CA THR A 102 -3.20 15.30 -20.70
C THR A 102 -2.33 15.57 -19.47
N SER A 103 -2.26 16.83 -19.01
CA SER A 103 -1.55 17.21 -17.80
C SER A 103 -2.16 16.64 -16.51
N GLN A 104 -3.48 16.48 -16.47
CA GLN A 104 -4.19 15.86 -15.36
C GLN A 104 -4.08 14.34 -15.43
N MET A 105 -4.18 13.76 -16.63
CA MET A 105 -4.00 12.32 -16.86
C MET A 105 -2.65 11.82 -16.36
N ALA A 106 -1.59 12.64 -16.41
CA ALA A 106 -0.26 12.25 -15.93
C ALA A 106 -0.25 11.82 -14.44
N GLN A 107 -1.22 12.26 -13.64
CA GLN A 107 -1.35 11.88 -12.23
C GLN A 107 -1.97 10.48 -12.04
N TYR A 108 -2.60 9.95 -13.08
CA TYR A 108 -3.43 8.74 -13.03
C TYR A 108 -2.97 7.67 -14.01
N ALA A 109 -3.25 6.42 -13.69
CA ALA A 109 -2.96 5.28 -14.56
C ALA A 109 -4.12 4.29 -14.50
N LEU A 110 -4.00 3.24 -15.31
CA LEU A 110 -4.96 2.18 -15.48
C LEU A 110 -6.32 2.71 -15.94
N ARG A 111 -6.29 3.41 -17.08
CA ARG A 111 -7.48 4.04 -17.67
C ARG A 111 -8.30 2.99 -18.40
N GLN A 112 -9.49 2.70 -17.90
CA GLN A 112 -10.45 1.79 -18.52
C GLN A 112 -11.72 2.54 -18.95
N VAL A 113 -12.26 2.22 -20.13
CA VAL A 113 -13.58 2.72 -20.52
C VAL A 113 -14.64 1.75 -20.04
N ILE A 114 -15.55 2.21 -19.18
CA ILE A 114 -16.67 1.44 -18.64
C ILE A 114 -17.97 2.20 -18.88
N THR A 115 -19.02 1.50 -19.30
CA THR A 115 -20.34 2.10 -19.51
C THR A 115 -21.19 2.02 -18.25
N TRP A 116 -21.68 3.17 -17.78
CA TRP A 116 -22.63 3.29 -16.67
C TRP A 116 -23.85 4.08 -17.15
N ASN A 117 -25.05 3.54 -16.94
CA ASN A 117 -26.31 4.16 -17.37
C ASN A 117 -26.28 4.59 -18.86
N SER A 118 -25.77 3.72 -19.72
CA SER A 118 -25.60 3.94 -21.17
C SER A 118 -24.61 5.05 -21.57
N VAL A 119 -23.86 5.61 -20.62
CA VAL A 119 -22.82 6.60 -20.89
C VAL A 119 -21.43 5.96 -20.70
N PRO A 120 -20.54 6.02 -21.71
CA PRO A 120 -19.18 5.53 -21.56
C PRO A 120 -18.34 6.53 -20.76
N TYR A 121 -17.70 6.04 -19.69
CA TYR A 121 -16.80 6.80 -18.83
C TYR A 121 -15.37 6.26 -18.93
N ALA A 122 -14.40 7.17 -19.08
CA ALA A 122 -13.01 6.91 -18.77
C ALA A 122 -12.84 6.89 -17.24
N CYS A 123 -12.47 5.73 -16.72
CA CYS A 123 -12.29 5.44 -15.30
C CYS A 123 -10.81 5.23 -15.01
N TYR A 124 -10.28 5.88 -13.98
CA TYR A 124 -8.87 5.78 -13.61
C TYR A 124 -8.73 5.08 -12.25
N PHE A 125 -8.12 3.90 -12.24
CA PHE A 125 -8.06 3.04 -11.05
C PHE A 125 -6.74 3.12 -10.28
N LEU A 126 -5.73 3.77 -10.84
CA LEU A 126 -4.47 4.03 -10.16
C LEU A 126 -4.16 5.51 -10.13
N ARG A 127 -3.54 5.94 -9.03
CA ARG A 127 -2.93 7.25 -8.88
C ARG A 127 -1.45 7.09 -8.58
N ARG A 128 -0.62 7.97 -9.15
CA ARG A 128 0.83 8.00 -8.90
C ARG A 128 1.10 8.59 -7.52
N ILE A 129 2.04 7.97 -6.81
CA ILE A 129 2.51 8.42 -5.50
C ILE A 129 3.52 9.54 -5.72
N ASP A 130 3.37 10.63 -4.96
CA ASP A 130 4.39 11.67 -4.86
C ASP A 130 5.43 11.27 -3.80
N PHE A 131 6.66 11.00 -4.24
CA PHE A 131 7.79 10.68 -3.35
C PHE A 131 8.60 11.91 -2.96
N THR A 132 8.16 13.12 -3.30
CA THR A 132 8.85 14.35 -2.93
C THR A 132 8.99 14.42 -1.40
N GLY A 133 10.24 14.46 -0.93
CA GLY A 133 10.56 14.50 0.50
C GLY A 133 10.38 13.19 1.26
N VAL A 134 10.15 12.05 0.57
CA VAL A 134 10.14 10.73 1.21
C VAL A 134 11.58 10.23 1.36
N GLY A 135 12.01 10.02 2.60
CA GLY A 135 13.29 9.40 2.96
C GLY A 135 13.10 8.04 3.62
N VAL A 136 14.10 7.17 3.52
CA VAL A 136 14.18 5.94 4.31
C VAL A 136 14.88 6.25 5.62
N GLU A 137 14.28 5.86 6.74
CA GLU A 137 14.85 6.03 8.08
C GLU A 137 15.07 4.66 8.72
N LEU A 138 16.20 4.53 9.44
CA LEU A 138 16.44 3.44 10.36
C LEU A 138 15.99 3.89 11.75
N ASN A 139 15.10 3.14 12.39
CA ASN A 139 14.58 3.46 13.72
C ASN A 139 14.70 2.25 14.64
N MET A 140 15.16 2.48 15.87
CA MET A 140 15.11 1.52 16.95
C MET A 140 13.80 1.69 17.71
N VAL A 141 13.07 0.58 17.86
CA VAL A 141 11.85 0.52 18.64
C VAL A 141 12.12 -0.28 19.90
N THR A 142 11.96 0.37 21.04
CA THR A 142 12.09 -0.25 22.36
C THR A 142 10.71 -0.46 22.96
N VAL A 143 10.42 -1.65 23.46
CA VAL A 143 9.13 -1.98 24.08
C VAL A 143 9.32 -2.21 25.58
N ALA A 144 8.86 -1.27 26.40
CA ALA A 144 8.92 -1.37 27.86
C ALA A 144 7.51 -1.19 28.46
N GLY A 145 7.06 -2.16 29.26
CA GLY A 145 5.76 -2.09 29.93
C GLY A 145 4.56 -1.97 28.98
N GLY A 146 4.68 -2.46 27.73
CA GLY A 146 3.64 -2.34 26.70
C GLY A 146 3.62 -0.99 25.96
N VAL A 147 4.54 -0.07 26.26
CA VAL A 147 4.72 1.20 25.56
C VAL A 147 5.91 1.10 24.61
N SER A 148 5.72 1.50 23.36
CA SER A 148 6.79 1.54 22.35
C SER A 148 7.38 2.96 22.25
N THR A 149 8.70 3.06 22.35
CA THR A 149 9.45 4.28 22.07
C THR A 149 10.22 4.11 20.77
N ILE A 150 10.11 5.07 19.86
CA ILE A 150 10.80 5.05 18.55
C ILE A 150 11.90 6.11 18.58
N THR A 151 13.12 5.72 18.23
CA THR A 151 14.26 6.64 18.12
C THR A 151 15.03 6.40 16.82
N PRO A 152 15.55 7.45 16.16
CA PRO A 152 16.42 7.28 15.01
C PRO A 152 17.64 6.41 15.36
N TYR A 153 17.89 5.39 14.55
CA TYR A 153 19.04 4.51 14.69
C TYR A 153 20.18 4.98 13.79
N VAL A 154 21.33 5.27 14.41
CA VAL A 154 22.55 5.66 13.70
C VAL A 154 23.58 4.54 13.90
N PRO A 155 23.98 3.81 12.84
CA PRO A 155 25.03 2.80 12.94
C PRO A 155 26.34 3.39 13.47
N ASP A 156 27.06 2.63 14.28
CA ASP A 156 28.36 3.01 14.81
C ASP A 156 29.45 1.96 14.51
N ALA A 157 30.65 2.17 15.03
CA ALA A 157 31.79 1.26 14.79
C ALA A 157 31.57 -0.15 15.35
N SER A 158 30.68 -0.35 16.33
CA SER A 158 30.38 -1.67 16.89
C SER A 158 29.59 -2.53 15.91
N ASN A 159 28.76 -1.92 15.04
CA ASN A 159 28.06 -2.64 13.98
C ASN A 159 29.02 -3.29 12.97
N LEU A 160 30.16 -2.65 12.72
CA LEU A 160 31.19 -3.17 11.83
C LEU A 160 32.07 -4.23 12.52
N ASN A 161 32.11 -4.21 13.85
CA ASN A 161 33.00 -5.06 14.66
C ASN A 161 32.22 -5.80 15.77
N PRO A 162 31.18 -6.60 15.42
CA PRO A 162 30.35 -7.26 16.42
C PRO A 162 31.19 -8.23 17.24
N GLN A 163 31.02 -8.20 18.56
CA GLN A 163 31.62 -9.19 19.45
C GLN A 163 30.65 -10.34 19.68
N PRO A 164 31.08 -11.61 19.56
CA PRO A 164 30.23 -12.76 19.84
C PRO A 164 29.64 -12.69 21.24
N SER A 165 28.32 -12.87 21.36
CA SER A 165 27.67 -12.95 22.67
C SER A 165 27.95 -14.30 23.31
N THR A 166 28.50 -14.33 24.52
CA THR A 166 28.67 -15.58 25.27
C THR A 166 27.30 -16.10 25.71
N PRO A 167 26.86 -17.31 25.32
CA PRO A 167 25.60 -17.87 25.79
C PRO A 167 25.61 -17.96 27.32
N ALA A 168 24.51 -17.57 27.97
CA ALA A 168 24.40 -17.75 29.42
C ALA A 168 24.32 -19.25 29.74
N ASN A 169 25.37 -19.81 30.35
CA ASN A 169 25.35 -21.20 30.83
C ASN A 169 24.28 -21.35 31.91
N GLY A 170 23.22 -22.09 31.62
CA GLY A 170 22.14 -22.41 32.55
C GLY A 170 20.88 -21.53 32.48
N SER A 171 20.82 -20.56 31.56
CA SER A 171 19.63 -19.70 31.36
C SER A 171 19.09 -19.79 29.92
N ILE A 172 17.78 -19.58 29.76
CA ILE A 172 17.16 -19.43 28.43
C ILE A 172 17.64 -18.10 27.84
N ASN A 173 18.24 -18.14 26.65
CA ASN A 173 18.53 -16.92 25.88
C ASN A 173 17.19 -16.40 25.32
N ILE A 174 16.74 -15.23 25.78
CA ILE A 174 15.49 -14.60 25.32
C ILE A 174 15.84 -13.57 24.25
N LEU A 175 15.05 -13.46 23.18
CA LEU A 175 15.13 -12.36 22.21
C LEU A 175 14.64 -11.07 22.89
N SER A 176 15.30 -9.93 22.65
CA SER A 176 14.75 -8.65 23.13
C SER A 176 13.39 -8.41 22.48
N GLY A 177 12.49 -7.75 23.20
CA GLY A 177 11.27 -7.19 22.60
C GLY A 177 11.55 -5.99 21.70
N ASP A 178 12.81 -5.56 21.61
CA ASP A 178 13.26 -4.45 20.79
C ASP A 178 13.55 -4.89 19.35
N PHE A 179 13.37 -3.98 18.40
CA PHE A 179 13.55 -4.25 16.98
C PHE A 179 14.07 -3.02 16.22
N ILE A 180 14.81 -3.26 15.14
CA ILE A 180 15.19 -2.21 14.18
C ILE A 180 14.20 -2.23 13.03
N THR A 181 13.78 -1.05 12.59
CA THR A 181 12.92 -0.87 11.43
C THR A 181 13.66 -0.04 10.39
N ALA A 182 13.60 -0.45 9.13
CA ALA A 182 14.00 0.34 7.98
C ALA A 182 12.74 0.70 7.21
N ALA A 183 12.26 1.94 7.30
CA ALA A 183 10.97 2.32 6.75
C ALA A 183 11.00 3.69 6.10
N ALA A 184 10.18 3.84 5.05
CA ALA A 184 9.79 5.11 4.47
C ALA A 184 8.31 5.35 4.78
N ILE A 185 7.97 6.57 5.18
CA ILE A 185 6.57 6.98 5.34
C ILE A 185 6.08 7.50 4.00
N VAL A 186 5.24 6.71 3.34
CA VAL A 186 4.56 7.11 2.10
C VAL A 186 3.28 7.84 2.48
N LYS A 187 3.15 9.09 2.03
CA LYS A 187 1.95 9.91 2.27
C LYS A 187 1.03 9.86 1.07
N LEU A 188 -0.19 9.38 1.28
CA LEU A 188 -1.25 9.44 0.29
C LEU A 188 -2.14 10.63 0.65
N PHE A 189 -2.11 11.65 -0.21
CA PHE A 189 -2.86 12.89 0.00
C PHE A 189 -4.09 12.94 -0.91
N PHE A 190 -5.24 13.15 -0.28
CA PHE A 190 -6.49 13.50 -0.97
C PHE A 190 -6.81 14.94 -0.60
N ASN A 191 -6.78 15.84 -1.58
CA ASN A 191 -7.25 17.21 -1.37
C ASN A 191 -8.79 17.28 -1.48
N ALA A 192 -9.36 18.47 -1.25
CA ALA A 192 -10.81 18.69 -1.35
C ALA A 192 -11.39 18.36 -2.75
N GLN A 193 -10.62 18.57 -3.82
CA GLN A 193 -11.03 18.20 -5.17
C GLN A 193 -11.06 16.68 -5.31
N ASP A 194 -10.02 15.96 -4.86
CA ASP A 194 -9.97 14.50 -4.90
C ASP A 194 -11.16 13.87 -4.18
N VAL A 195 -11.53 14.41 -3.02
CA VAL A 195 -12.73 13.99 -2.28
C VAL A 195 -14.00 14.20 -3.10
N THR A 196 -14.13 15.37 -3.74
CA THR A 196 -15.27 15.67 -4.63
C THR A 196 -15.33 14.70 -5.81
N GLU A 197 -14.19 14.34 -6.40
CA GLU A 197 -14.14 13.37 -7.49
C GLU A 197 -14.58 11.98 -7.05
N LEU A 198 -14.17 11.53 -5.85
CA LEU A 198 -14.60 10.25 -5.31
C LEU A 198 -16.11 10.22 -5.04
N LEU A 199 -16.68 11.30 -4.51
CA LEU A 199 -18.13 11.43 -4.31
C LEU A 199 -18.88 11.36 -5.64
N ASN A 200 -18.36 12.01 -6.69
CA ASN A 200 -18.92 11.95 -8.04
C ASN A 200 -18.85 10.52 -8.61
N CYS A 201 -17.71 9.84 -8.44
CA CYS A 201 -17.56 8.44 -8.87
C CYS A 201 -18.58 7.53 -8.18
N ALA A 202 -18.72 7.64 -6.86
CA ALA A 202 -19.69 6.87 -6.10
C ALA A 202 -21.13 7.16 -6.55
N ASN A 203 -21.47 8.42 -6.82
CA ASN A 203 -22.78 8.79 -7.34
C ASN A 203 -23.04 8.20 -8.75
N ILE A 204 -22.04 8.12 -9.62
CA ILE A 204 -22.17 7.51 -10.95
C ILE A 204 -22.37 5.99 -10.84
N ILE A 205 -21.59 5.32 -9.99
CA ILE A 205 -21.57 3.85 -9.87
C ILE A 205 -22.80 3.34 -9.07
N TYR A 206 -23.12 4.01 -7.96
CA TYR A 206 -24.10 3.51 -6.98
C TYR A 206 -25.37 4.36 -6.90
N GLY A 207 -25.41 5.54 -7.53
CA GLY A 207 -26.51 6.49 -7.38
C GLY A 207 -26.55 7.21 -6.04
N ASP A 208 -25.53 7.02 -5.19
CA ASP A 208 -25.45 7.64 -3.86
C ASP A 208 -23.98 7.93 -3.49
N PRO A 209 -23.62 9.20 -3.24
CA PRO A 209 -22.25 9.59 -2.90
C PRO A 209 -21.75 9.00 -1.56
N ARG A 210 -22.64 8.51 -0.69
CA ARG A 210 -22.26 7.88 0.58
C ARG A 210 -21.47 6.58 0.41
N TYR A 211 -21.47 5.98 -0.79
CA TYR A 211 -20.63 4.83 -1.12
C TYR A 211 -19.16 5.18 -1.39
N ALA A 212 -18.79 6.48 -1.36
CA ALA A 212 -17.41 6.94 -1.41
C ALA A 212 -16.69 6.70 -0.05
N VAL A 213 -16.55 5.44 0.32
CA VAL A 213 -15.83 5.01 1.52
C VAL A 213 -14.56 4.31 1.06
N VAL A 214 -13.40 4.87 1.36
CA VAL A 214 -12.13 4.16 1.14
C VAL A 214 -11.85 3.34 2.38
N ASN A 215 -12.02 2.03 2.29
CA ASN A 215 -11.70 1.11 3.38
C ASN A 215 -10.53 0.16 3.08
N GLU A 216 -10.00 0.25 1.86
CA GLU A 216 -9.01 -0.67 1.34
C GLU A 216 -8.07 0.10 0.41
N ILE A 217 -6.77 -0.05 0.61
CA ILE A 217 -5.73 0.57 -0.21
C ILE A 217 -4.73 -0.49 -0.63
N GLY A 218 -4.39 -0.52 -1.92
CA GLY A 218 -3.31 -1.35 -2.44
C GLY A 218 -2.15 -0.47 -2.89
N LEU A 219 -0.94 -0.72 -2.39
CA LEU A 219 0.27 -0.13 -2.98
C LEU A 219 0.73 -0.98 -4.15
N VAL A 220 1.00 -0.34 -5.28
CA VAL A 220 1.15 -1.00 -6.57
C VAL A 220 2.50 -0.68 -7.20
N SER A 221 3.18 -1.73 -7.63
CA SER A 221 4.35 -1.64 -8.49
C SER A 221 3.98 -1.72 -9.95
N GLY A 222 4.74 -1.07 -10.82
CA GLY A 222 4.54 -1.12 -12.27
C GLY A 222 5.63 -0.39 -13.04
N VAL A 223 5.47 -0.35 -14.36
CA VAL A 223 6.35 0.37 -15.28
C VAL A 223 5.50 1.26 -16.18
N ASP A 224 5.87 2.54 -16.34
CA ASP A 224 5.22 3.41 -17.31
C ASP A 224 5.64 3.03 -18.74
N LYS A 225 4.66 2.96 -19.63
CA LYS A 225 4.83 2.76 -21.08
C LYS A 225 4.01 3.80 -21.83
N VAL A 226 4.62 4.40 -22.84
CA VAL A 226 3.90 5.31 -23.75
C VAL A 226 2.92 4.47 -24.59
N VAL A 227 1.64 4.78 -24.47
CA VAL A 227 0.55 4.14 -25.21
C VAL A 227 -0.18 5.21 -26.01
N ASN A 228 -0.50 4.88 -27.26
CA ASN A 228 -1.31 5.72 -28.12
C ASN A 228 -2.80 5.42 -27.90
N VAL A 229 -3.57 6.42 -27.50
CA VAL A 229 -5.01 6.33 -27.27
C VAL A 229 -5.73 6.96 -28.47
N PRO A 230 -6.50 6.17 -29.24
CA PRO A 230 -7.27 6.69 -30.35
C PRO A 230 -8.47 7.50 -29.84
N VAL A 231 -8.75 8.62 -30.50
CA VAL A 231 -9.94 9.46 -30.27
C VAL A 231 -10.59 9.83 -31.59
N SER A 232 -11.83 10.32 -31.55
CA SER A 232 -12.47 10.84 -32.75
C SER A 232 -11.64 12.00 -33.31
N GLY A 233 -11.10 11.84 -34.52
CA GLY A 233 -10.28 12.85 -35.20
C GLY A 233 -8.78 12.82 -34.90
N GLY A 234 -8.26 11.81 -34.17
CA GLY A 234 -6.82 11.69 -33.96
C GLY A 234 -6.40 10.65 -32.93
N SER A 235 -5.20 10.82 -32.37
CA SER A 235 -4.73 10.06 -31.22
C SER A 235 -3.85 10.92 -30.34
N PHE A 236 -3.73 10.55 -29.07
CA PHE A 236 -2.79 11.19 -28.15
C PHE A 236 -2.02 10.12 -27.39
N ASN A 237 -0.82 10.47 -26.94
CA ASN A 237 0.02 9.57 -26.17
C ASN A 237 -0.18 9.79 -24.67
N VAL A 238 -0.26 8.71 -23.92
CA VAL A 238 -0.30 8.71 -22.45
C VAL A 238 0.75 7.76 -21.90
N ASN A 239 1.28 8.09 -20.72
CA ASN A 239 2.05 7.14 -19.93
C ASN A 239 1.05 6.24 -19.19
N GLU A 240 0.83 5.05 -19.74
CA GLU A 240 0.02 4.02 -19.11
C GLU A 240 0.91 3.04 -18.35
N VAL A 241 0.41 2.51 -17.24
CA VAL A 241 1.15 1.51 -16.48
C VAL A 241 1.00 0.12 -17.11
N ILE A 242 2.09 -0.62 -17.15
CA ILE A 242 2.12 -2.05 -17.46
C ILE A 242 2.66 -2.83 -16.26
N CYS A 243 2.33 -4.12 -16.17
CA CYS A 243 2.74 -4.99 -15.07
C CYS A 243 2.40 -4.43 -13.69
N ALA A 244 1.21 -3.86 -13.55
CA ALA A 244 0.70 -3.28 -12.31
C ALA A 244 0.38 -4.39 -11.30
N GLN A 245 1.25 -4.63 -10.32
CA GLN A 245 1.07 -5.67 -9.28
C GLN A 245 0.94 -5.04 -7.89
N ILE A 246 -0.07 -5.44 -7.12
CA ILE A 246 -0.22 -5.01 -5.72
C ILE A 246 0.88 -5.67 -4.88
N CYS A 247 1.69 -4.85 -4.21
CA CYS A 247 2.77 -5.28 -3.30
C CYS A 247 2.28 -5.47 -1.87
N SER A 248 1.29 -4.68 -1.46
CA SER A 248 0.74 -4.70 -0.11
C SER A 248 -0.65 -4.07 -0.06
N PHE A 249 -1.48 -4.61 0.83
CA PHE A 249 -2.81 -4.14 1.16
C PHE A 249 -2.80 -3.46 2.53
N PHE A 250 -3.60 -2.41 2.67
CA PHE A 250 -3.81 -1.67 3.91
C PHE A 250 -5.29 -1.49 4.15
N ASN A 251 -5.74 -1.87 5.34
CA ASN A 251 -7.10 -1.63 5.78
C ASN A 251 -7.20 -0.26 6.44
N THR A 252 -8.15 0.54 5.98
CA THR A 252 -8.44 1.87 6.54
C THR A 252 -9.96 2.06 6.61
N TYR A 253 -10.43 3.21 7.09
CA TYR A 253 -11.84 3.56 6.96
C TYR A 253 -11.96 5.07 6.85
N GLN A 254 -12.14 5.55 5.62
CA GLN A 254 -12.25 6.97 5.28
C GLN A 254 -13.55 7.21 4.53
N ALA A 255 -14.57 7.68 5.25
CA ALA A 255 -15.84 8.09 4.67
C ALA A 255 -15.70 9.50 4.07
N MET A 256 -15.56 9.58 2.75
CA MET A 256 -15.14 10.80 2.05
C MET A 256 -16.18 11.93 2.13
N ASN A 257 -17.46 11.58 2.32
CA ASN A 257 -18.55 12.53 2.50
C ASN A 257 -18.44 13.39 3.78
N TYR A 258 -17.59 12.99 4.73
CA TYR A 258 -17.30 13.76 5.94
C TYR A 258 -15.92 14.44 5.90
N GLN A 259 -15.14 14.25 4.83
CA GLN A 259 -13.74 14.71 4.69
C GLN A 259 -13.61 15.87 3.71
N ASN A 260 -14.50 16.88 3.77
CA ASN A 260 -14.57 17.96 2.78
C ASN A 260 -13.26 18.76 2.61
N GLY A 261 -12.40 18.78 3.64
CA GLY A 261 -11.09 19.46 3.59
C GLY A 261 -9.96 18.62 2.98
N GLY A 262 -10.22 17.36 2.65
CA GLY A 262 -9.20 16.38 2.28
C GLY A 262 -8.74 15.51 3.45
N VAL A 263 -7.97 14.47 3.14
CA VAL A 263 -7.44 13.51 4.11
C VAL A 263 -6.00 13.14 3.77
N ASN A 264 -5.15 13.04 4.80
CA ASN A 264 -3.80 12.49 4.71
C ASN A 264 -3.81 11.08 5.29
N ILE A 265 -3.31 10.11 4.51
CA ILE A 265 -3.10 8.74 4.96
C ILE A 265 -1.59 8.47 4.91
N ASN A 266 -0.99 8.25 6.07
CA ASN A 266 0.43 7.96 6.19
C ASN A 266 0.63 6.45 6.30
N LEU A 267 1.28 5.85 5.33
CA LEU A 267 1.57 4.42 5.30
C LEU A 267 3.06 4.19 5.59
N SER A 268 3.37 3.38 6.60
CA SER A 268 4.74 2.94 6.85
C SER A 268 5.06 1.76 5.93
N VAL A 269 6.02 1.96 5.02
CA VAL A 269 6.47 0.94 4.08
C VAL A 269 7.94 0.65 4.37
N GLY A 270 8.25 -0.57 4.78
CA GLY A 270 9.59 -0.89 5.27
C GLY A 270 9.78 -2.36 5.57
N ALA A 271 10.80 -2.71 6.35
CA ALA A 271 10.95 -4.01 6.97
C ALA A 271 11.31 -3.83 8.45
N THR A 272 10.99 -4.83 9.27
CA THR A 272 11.26 -4.84 10.71
C THR A 272 12.04 -6.10 11.05
N GLU A 273 13.15 -5.94 11.77
CA GLU A 273 14.03 -7.02 12.19
C GLU A 273 14.17 -7.04 13.72
N PRO A 274 13.96 -8.19 14.38
CA PRO A 274 14.09 -8.31 15.83
C PRO A 274 15.54 -8.17 16.29
N LEU A 275 15.76 -7.58 17.47
CA LEU A 275 17.09 -7.51 18.08
C LEU A 275 17.36 -8.72 18.99
N PHE A 276 18.53 -9.33 18.79
CA PHE A 276 19.04 -10.34 19.71
C PHE A 276 19.80 -9.65 20.86
N VAL A 277 19.26 -9.74 22.08
CA VAL A 277 19.94 -9.23 23.29
C VAL A 277 19.82 -10.28 24.38
N LEU A 278 20.96 -10.71 24.94
CA LEU A 278 20.97 -11.62 26.09
C LEU A 278 20.61 -10.84 27.36
N GLN A 279 19.40 -11.03 27.89
CA GLN A 279 19.05 -10.52 29.22
C GLN A 279 19.47 -11.53 30.30
N ASN A 280 20.26 -11.07 31.27
CA ASN A 280 20.60 -11.86 32.45
C ASN A 280 19.49 -11.63 33.50
N THR A 281 18.56 -12.57 33.65
CA THR A 281 17.60 -12.53 34.76
C THR A 281 18.34 -12.82 36.05
N GLY A 282 18.76 -11.76 36.75
CA GLY A 282 19.40 -11.87 38.05
C GLY A 282 18.61 -12.76 38.99
N ALA A 283 19.28 -13.73 39.60
CA ALA A 283 18.74 -14.58 40.64
C ALA A 283 18.08 -13.72 41.73
N GLN A 284 16.82 -14.04 42.08
CA GLN A 284 16.20 -13.48 43.28
C GLN A 284 17.04 -13.88 44.49
N SER A 285 17.81 -12.94 45.04
CA SER A 285 18.44 -13.10 46.34
C SER A 285 17.35 -13.01 47.41
N GLY A 286 16.78 -14.15 47.78
CA GLY A 286 15.94 -14.28 48.97
C GLY A 286 16.79 -14.09 50.22
N THR A 287 16.85 -12.87 50.75
CA THR A 287 17.32 -12.62 52.11
C THR A 287 16.24 -13.07 53.09
N SER A 288 16.37 -14.27 53.65
CA SER A 288 15.69 -14.65 54.88
C SER A 288 16.42 -14.02 56.06
N THR A 289 15.87 -12.96 56.65
CA THR A 289 16.23 -12.52 57.99
C THR A 289 15.38 -13.29 58.98
N GLY A 290 16.04 -14.06 59.85
CA GLY A 290 15.46 -14.55 61.11
C GLY A 290 15.39 -13.46 62.17
#